data_AF-A0A9D4HTJ0-F1
#
_entry.id   AF-A0A9D4HTJ0-F1
#
_cell.length_a   1.000
_cell.length_b   1.000
_cell.length_c   1.000
_cell.angle_alpha   90.00
_cell.angle_beta   90.00
_cell.angle_gamma   90.00
#
_symmetry.space_group_name_H-M   'P 1'
#
loop_
_entity.id
_entity.type
_entity.pdbx_description
1 polymer ?
#
loop_
_entity_poly.entity_id
_entity_poly.type
_entity_poly.pdbx_seq_one_letter_code
_entity_poly.pdbx_strand_id
1 'polypeptide(L)'
;MLSVYTELCNKPSFVDLFEKIVPIPVYDAMNVFEGRKSTITNMEIGRLREQTTLLNSVLASLNLPAALEDVGGDKVPQSVLDKAQQVRDMGGVAYLEGLMRELPELLTRNREILDESVRMLDEEEKSDTQLKEQFKERWTRTASGHLTKPMRDESGKYKGILDTAINADKIVQDKYRNHKNAIALLSKPTHEIERSLPSGGGGGLAGNPHVKELKKMMEEVEAIKAEREVIETELKESKFDMAGKFMAALAADGLVNEEALSQKELGRCVWAAETAVCGQLSETGHAAGQDTEHKHCVCAVQIREPGRGPERGHVERSGSGLRWLHGAQGKSRGGN
;
A
#
# COMPACT_ATOMS: atom_id res chain seq x y z
N MET A 1 14.64 28.80 -35.97
CA MET A 1 15.60 28.13 -35.07
C MET A 1 15.95 26.71 -35.53
N LEU A 2 14.97 25.85 -35.87
CA LEU A 2 15.24 24.50 -36.40
C LEU A 2 16.11 24.47 -37.67
N SER A 3 15.94 25.43 -38.60
CA SER A 3 16.72 25.50 -39.85
C SER A 3 18.22 25.77 -39.65
N VAL A 4 18.61 26.43 -38.55
CA VAL A 4 20.02 26.83 -38.29
C VAL A 4 20.79 25.69 -37.63
N TYR A 5 20.11 24.84 -36.85
CA TYR A 5 20.70 23.64 -36.27
C TYR A 5 21.05 22.59 -37.34
N THR A 6 20.21 22.42 -38.36
CA THR A 6 20.48 21.52 -39.49
C THR A 6 21.73 21.89 -40.30
N GLU A 7 22.09 23.18 -40.39
CA GLU A 7 23.29 23.62 -41.10
C GLU A 7 24.59 23.41 -40.31
N LEU A 8 24.52 23.39 -38.96
CA LEU A 8 25.68 23.16 -38.10
C LEU A 8 26.05 21.67 -37.97
N CYS A 9 25.06 20.77 -37.99
CA CYS A 9 25.28 19.31 -37.90
C CYS A 9 25.96 18.70 -39.13
N ASN A 10 25.98 19.39 -40.28
CA ASN A 10 26.60 18.90 -41.52
C ASN A 10 28.10 19.22 -41.66
N LYS A 11 28.75 19.78 -40.62
CA LYS A 11 30.21 19.96 -40.59
C LYS A 11 30.91 18.69 -40.09
N PRO A 12 32.02 18.25 -40.72
CA PRO A 12 32.71 17.01 -40.40
C PRO A 12 33.39 16.97 -39.01
N SER A 13 33.28 18.04 -38.22
CA SER A 13 33.80 18.12 -36.84
C SER A 13 32.74 18.63 -35.84
N PHE A 14 31.45 18.44 -36.12
CA PHE A 14 30.40 18.81 -35.17
C PHE A 14 30.39 17.82 -34.00
N VAL A 15 30.62 18.34 -32.79
CA VAL A 15 30.47 17.61 -31.53
C VAL A 15 29.31 18.25 -30.80
N ASP A 16 28.28 17.46 -30.52
CA ASP A 16 27.15 17.93 -29.72
C ASP A 16 27.56 18.01 -28.25
N LEU A 17 27.62 19.23 -27.71
CA LEU A 17 27.91 19.47 -26.29
C LEU A 17 26.85 18.88 -25.35
N PHE A 18 25.67 18.55 -25.89
CA PHE A 18 24.52 18.02 -25.17
C PHE A 18 24.19 16.57 -25.50
N GLU A 19 25.11 15.83 -26.13
CA GLU A 19 24.91 14.40 -26.46
C GLU A 19 24.50 13.56 -25.24
N LYS A 20 24.93 13.95 -24.03
CA LYS A 20 24.59 13.28 -22.77
C LYS A 20 23.29 13.74 -22.13
N ILE A 21 22.66 14.80 -22.64
CA ILE A 21 21.38 15.30 -22.11
C ILE A 21 20.25 14.42 -22.61
N VAL A 22 19.42 13.97 -21.68
CA VAL A 22 18.21 13.22 -22.00
C VAL A 22 17.19 14.17 -22.66
N PRO A 23 16.61 13.81 -23.81
CA PRO A 23 15.56 14.58 -24.46
C PRO A 23 14.37 14.83 -23.52
N ILE A 24 13.80 16.04 -23.56
CA ILE A 24 12.66 16.44 -22.72
C ILE A 24 11.47 15.45 -22.82
N PRO A 25 11.07 14.94 -24.01
CA PRO A 25 9.99 13.96 -24.09
C PRO A 25 10.26 12.67 -23.31
N VAL A 26 11.53 12.27 -23.19
CA VAL A 26 11.94 11.09 -22.42
C VAL A 26 11.95 11.41 -20.93
N TYR A 27 12.39 12.60 -20.52
CA TYR A 27 12.34 13.04 -19.13
C TYR A 27 10.90 13.14 -18.61
N ASP A 28 10.00 13.75 -19.39
CA ASP A 28 8.58 13.85 -19.03
C ASP A 28 7.94 12.47 -18.96
N ALA A 29 8.24 11.58 -19.92
CA ALA A 29 7.75 10.21 -19.91
C ALA A 29 8.25 9.42 -18.69
N MET A 30 9.50 9.63 -18.27
CA MET A 30 10.07 9.02 -17.05
C MET A 30 9.34 9.48 -15.79
N ASN A 31 9.03 10.78 -15.65
CA ASN A 31 8.31 11.30 -14.49
C ASN A 31 6.88 10.74 -14.41
N VAL A 32 6.18 10.65 -15.56
CA VAL A 32 4.84 10.06 -15.61
C VAL A 32 4.89 8.57 -15.28
N PHE A 33 5.87 7.84 -15.81
CA PHE A 33 6.09 6.43 -15.49
C PHE A 33 6.32 6.23 -13.99
N GLU A 34 7.19 7.02 -13.36
CA GLU A 34 7.48 6.89 -11.93
C GLU A 34 6.24 7.19 -11.07
N GLY A 35 5.44 8.19 -11.45
CA GLY A 35 4.16 8.47 -10.82
C GLY A 35 3.16 7.29 -10.92
N ARG A 36 3.07 6.66 -12.09
CA ARG A 36 2.22 5.48 -12.31
C ARG A 36 2.72 4.25 -11.55
N LYS A 37 4.03 4.00 -11.59
CA LYS A 37 4.69 2.93 -10.82
C LYS A 37 4.39 3.09 -9.34
N SER A 38 4.60 4.29 -8.78
CA SER A 38 4.31 4.61 -7.38
C SER A 38 2.84 4.36 -7.04
N THR A 39 1.92 4.82 -7.89
CA THR A 39 0.47 4.62 -7.69
C THR A 39 0.10 3.14 -7.62
N ILE A 40 0.54 2.34 -8.60
CA ILE A 40 0.21 0.91 -8.65
C ILE A 40 0.89 0.14 -7.51
N THR A 41 2.17 0.42 -7.26
CA THR A 41 2.93 -0.22 -6.17
C THR A 41 2.28 0.04 -4.82
N ASN A 42 1.88 1.29 -4.55
CA ASN A 42 1.20 1.66 -3.31
C ASN A 42 -0.19 1.02 -3.19
N MET A 43 -0.93 0.92 -4.30
CA MET A 43 -2.24 0.25 -4.33
C MET A 43 -2.11 -1.25 -3.98
N GLU A 44 -1.15 -1.95 -4.60
CA GLU A 44 -0.93 -3.38 -4.36
C GLU A 44 -0.42 -3.67 -2.95
N ILE A 45 0.51 -2.85 -2.45
CA ILE A 45 0.98 -2.94 -1.06
C ILE A 45 -0.16 -2.65 -0.09
N GLY A 46 -1.01 -1.66 -0.39
CA GLY A 46 -2.22 -1.37 0.40
C GLY A 46 -3.14 -2.58 0.50
N ARG A 47 -3.43 -3.21 -0.64
CA ARG A 47 -4.25 -4.42 -0.72
C ARG A 47 -3.67 -5.58 0.09
N LEU A 48 -2.36 -5.84 -0.03
CA LEU A 48 -1.64 -6.86 0.74
C LEU A 48 -1.76 -6.65 2.26
N ARG A 49 -1.58 -5.40 2.71
CA ARG A 49 -1.65 -5.04 4.14
C ARG A 49 -3.06 -5.11 4.70
N GLU A 50 -4.06 -4.67 3.94
CA GLU A 50 -5.47 -4.79 4.31
C GLU A 50 -5.88 -6.26 4.51
N GLN A 51 -5.50 -7.13 3.57
CA GLN A 51 -5.80 -8.55 3.65
C GLN A 51 -5.07 -9.26 4.80
N THR A 52 -3.83 -8.86 5.08
CA THR A 52 -3.07 -9.40 6.23
C THR A 52 -3.70 -8.93 7.55
N THR A 53 -4.18 -7.69 7.60
CA THR A 53 -4.92 -7.17 8.76
C THR A 53 -6.23 -7.92 8.96
N LEU A 54 -6.99 -8.15 7.90
CA LEU A 54 -8.24 -8.92 7.94
C LEU A 54 -7.98 -10.35 8.42
N LEU A 55 -6.99 -11.04 7.85
CA LEU A 55 -6.58 -12.39 8.26
C LEU A 55 -6.25 -12.45 9.75
N ASN A 56 -5.42 -11.54 10.24
CA ASN A 56 -5.07 -11.46 11.67
C ASN A 56 -6.29 -11.19 12.55
N SER A 57 -7.25 -10.38 12.10
CA SER A 57 -8.49 -10.11 12.84
C SER A 57 -9.40 -11.35 12.95
N VAL A 58 -9.48 -12.16 11.90
CA VAL A 58 -10.25 -13.42 11.89
C VAL A 58 -9.59 -14.46 12.80
N LEU A 59 -8.26 -14.59 12.75
CA LEU A 59 -7.53 -15.50 13.64
C LEU A 59 -7.70 -15.10 15.11
N ALA A 60 -7.64 -13.80 15.41
CA ALA A 60 -7.83 -13.29 16.77
C ALA A 60 -9.26 -13.52 17.28
N SER A 61 -10.29 -13.31 16.46
CA SER A 61 -11.69 -13.54 16.87
C SER A 61 -12.01 -15.01 17.13
N LEU A 62 -11.28 -15.93 16.49
CA LEU A 62 -11.36 -17.37 16.70
C LEU A 62 -10.40 -17.87 17.79
N ASN A 63 -9.63 -16.98 18.44
CA ASN A 63 -8.59 -17.31 19.41
C ASN A 63 -7.53 -18.29 18.87
N LEU A 64 -7.24 -18.24 17.56
CA LEU A 64 -6.25 -19.08 16.90
C LEU A 64 -4.91 -18.34 16.78
N PRO A 65 -3.76 -19.04 16.90
CA PRO A 65 -3.59 -20.47 17.17
C PRO A 65 -3.69 -20.88 18.66
N ALA A 66 -3.89 -19.92 19.58
CA ALA A 66 -3.87 -20.16 21.03
C ALA A 66 -4.82 -21.29 21.48
N ALA A 67 -6.02 -21.37 20.90
CA ALA A 67 -7.01 -22.41 21.19
C ALA A 67 -6.57 -23.83 20.78
N LEU A 68 -5.59 -23.99 19.88
CA LEU A 68 -5.06 -25.29 19.48
C LEU A 68 -3.88 -25.76 20.33
N GLU A 69 -3.24 -24.82 21.01
CA GLU A 69 -2.08 -25.05 21.88
C GLU A 69 -2.49 -25.24 23.34
N ASP A 70 -3.67 -24.75 23.73
CA ASP A 70 -4.24 -24.91 25.06
C ASP A 70 -4.81 -26.34 25.27
N VAL A 71 -3.91 -27.30 25.40
CA VAL A 71 -4.25 -28.71 25.64
C VAL A 71 -4.42 -29.01 27.14
N GLY A 72 -4.10 -28.04 28.01
CA GLY A 72 -3.97 -28.28 29.46
C GLY A 72 -4.55 -27.21 30.39
N GLY A 73 -5.01 -26.06 29.91
CA GLY A 73 -5.73 -25.03 30.69
C GLY A 73 -4.91 -24.25 31.73
N ASP A 74 -3.73 -24.74 32.09
CA ASP A 74 -2.86 -24.20 33.15
C ASP A 74 -1.58 -23.50 32.66
N LYS A 75 -1.31 -23.50 31.35
CA LYS A 75 -0.08 -22.91 30.78
C LYS A 75 -0.40 -21.91 29.68
N VAL A 76 0.38 -20.84 29.61
CA VAL A 76 0.27 -19.86 28.51
C VAL A 76 0.59 -20.56 27.19
N PRO A 77 -0.23 -20.40 26.13
CA PRO A 77 0.06 -20.93 24.81
C PRO A 77 1.42 -20.48 24.26
N GLN A 78 2.15 -21.38 23.59
CA GLN A 78 3.49 -21.11 23.09
C GLN A 78 3.52 -19.94 22.10
N SER A 79 2.53 -19.85 21.22
CA SER A 79 2.37 -18.74 20.27
C SER A 79 2.23 -17.37 20.93
N VAL A 80 1.62 -17.29 22.12
CA VAL A 80 1.52 -16.05 22.90
C VAL A 80 2.87 -15.74 23.54
N LEU A 81 3.59 -16.74 24.03
CA LEU A 81 4.94 -16.56 24.58
C LEU A 81 5.94 -16.10 23.52
N ASP A 82 5.87 -16.65 22.31
CA ASP A 82 6.74 -16.28 21.20
C ASP A 82 6.47 -14.83 20.78
N LYS A 83 5.20 -14.43 20.67
CA LYS A 83 4.83 -13.02 20.40
C LYS A 83 5.23 -12.09 21.54
N ALA A 84 5.07 -12.50 22.79
CA ALA A 84 5.53 -11.74 23.95
C ALA A 84 7.06 -11.57 23.93
N GLN A 85 7.81 -12.60 23.52
CA GLN A 85 9.25 -12.51 23.35
C GLN A 85 9.63 -11.51 22.26
N GLN A 86 8.99 -11.56 21.09
CA GLN A 86 9.21 -10.57 20.03
C GLN A 86 8.94 -9.13 20.51
N VAL A 87 7.85 -8.92 21.26
CA VAL A 87 7.55 -7.61 21.86
C VAL A 87 8.65 -7.16 22.82
N ARG A 88 9.17 -8.07 23.65
CA ARG A 88 10.30 -7.77 24.55
C ARG A 88 11.59 -7.45 23.80
N ASP A 89 11.90 -8.21 22.76
CA ASP A 89 13.10 -8.02 21.93
C ASP A 89 13.09 -6.65 21.21
N MET A 90 11.91 -6.15 20.85
CA MET A 90 11.71 -4.82 20.28
C MET A 90 11.72 -3.68 21.34
N GLY A 91 11.99 -3.97 22.61
CA GLY A 91 12.04 -2.98 23.69
C GLY A 91 10.71 -2.76 24.44
N GLY A 92 9.69 -3.55 24.13
CA GLY A 92 8.41 -3.59 24.84
C GLY A 92 7.65 -2.27 24.87
N VAL A 93 6.83 -2.09 25.90
CA VAL A 93 6.02 -0.87 26.08
C VAL A 93 6.89 0.40 26.24
N ALA A 94 8.08 0.28 26.82
CA ALA A 94 8.96 1.43 27.06
C ALA A 94 9.45 2.08 25.74
N TYR A 95 9.71 1.25 24.71
CA TYR A 95 10.07 1.74 23.39
C TYR A 95 8.93 2.58 22.77
N LEU A 96 7.69 2.07 22.84
CA LEU A 96 6.51 2.81 22.37
C LEU A 96 6.29 4.10 23.17
N GLU A 97 6.48 4.09 24.49
CA GLU A 97 6.40 5.32 25.32
C GLU A 97 7.45 6.36 24.91
N GLY A 98 8.66 5.92 24.57
CA GLY A 98 9.71 6.79 24.02
C GLY A 98 9.25 7.49 22.74
N LEU A 99 8.77 6.72 21.76
CA LEU A 99 8.25 7.27 20.49
C LEU A 99 7.07 8.23 20.70
N MET A 100 6.15 7.90 21.60
CA MET A 100 4.99 8.76 21.91
C MET A 100 5.41 10.08 22.56
N ARG A 101 6.52 10.10 23.30
CA ARG A 101 7.09 11.31 23.91
C ARG A 101 7.84 12.17 22.89
N GLU A 102 8.48 11.55 21.90
CA GLU A 102 9.25 12.25 20.86
C GLU A 102 8.36 12.91 19.80
N LEU A 103 7.19 12.34 19.49
CA LEU A 103 6.28 12.85 18.45
C LEU A 103 5.93 14.35 18.61
N PRO A 104 5.49 14.85 19.78
CA PRO A 104 5.20 16.27 19.97
C PRO A 104 6.43 17.18 19.78
N GLU A 105 7.62 16.72 20.15
CA GLU A 105 8.86 17.48 20.01
C GLU A 105 9.23 17.62 18.53
N LEU A 106 9.12 16.55 17.75
CA LEU A 106 9.36 16.57 16.30
C LEU A 106 8.37 17.47 15.57
N LEU A 107 7.09 17.42 15.96
CA LEU A 107 6.06 18.29 15.41
C LEU A 107 6.32 19.76 15.71
N THR A 108 6.69 20.06 16.96
CA THR A 108 7.02 21.42 17.41
C THR A 108 8.20 21.97 16.61
N ARG A 109 9.27 21.18 16.45
CA ARG A 109 10.43 21.56 15.64
C ARG A 109 10.07 21.89 14.19
N ASN A 110 9.26 21.04 13.54
CA ASN A 110 8.83 21.28 12.16
C ASN A 110 7.98 22.55 12.03
N ARG A 111 7.14 22.82 13.03
CA ARG A 111 6.33 24.03 13.10
C ARG A 111 7.20 25.28 13.28
N GLU A 112 8.18 25.25 14.18
CA GLU A 112 9.11 26.36 14.40
C GLU A 112 9.89 26.72 13.13
N ILE A 113 10.36 25.72 12.38
CA ILE A 113 11.05 25.93 11.11
C ILE A 113 10.13 26.63 10.09
N LEU A 114 8.87 26.19 9.99
CA LEU A 114 7.90 26.79 9.08
C LEU A 114 7.53 28.22 9.51
N ASP A 115 7.25 28.42 10.79
CA ASP A 115 6.87 29.72 11.35
C ASP A 115 8.01 30.74 11.19
N GLU A 116 9.26 30.33 11.40
CA GLU A 116 10.44 31.16 11.17
C GLU A 116 10.64 31.50 9.69
N SER A 117 10.43 30.52 8.79
CA SER A 117 10.50 30.76 7.34
C SER A 117 9.47 31.78 6.88
N VAL A 118 8.23 31.71 7.42
CA VAL A 118 7.18 32.69 7.12
C VAL A 118 7.48 34.05 7.75
N ARG A 119 8.02 34.08 8.97
CA ARG A 119 8.44 35.33 9.64
C ARG A 119 9.46 36.10 8.81
N MET A 120 10.46 35.42 8.23
CA MET A 120 11.46 36.04 7.36
C MET A 120 10.82 36.70 6.12
N LEU A 121 9.82 36.05 5.51
CA LEU A 121 9.08 36.62 4.37
C LEU A 121 8.26 37.85 4.79
N ASP A 122 7.61 37.79 5.95
CA ASP A 122 6.82 38.91 6.48
C ASP A 122 7.70 40.13 6.83
N GLU A 123 8.91 39.92 7.32
CA GLU A 123 9.86 40.99 7.67
C GLU A 123 10.48 41.67 6.45
N GLU A 124 10.79 40.90 5.41
CA GLU A 124 11.23 41.46 4.14
C GLU A 124 10.10 42.27 3.51
N GLU A 125 8.87 41.73 3.46
CA GLU A 125 7.72 42.41 2.84
C GLU A 125 7.36 43.71 3.58
N LYS A 126 7.45 43.71 4.92
CA LYS A 126 7.27 44.93 5.73
C LYS A 126 8.35 45.95 5.40
N SER A 127 9.61 45.52 5.31
CA SER A 127 10.73 46.40 4.96
C SER A 127 10.59 46.96 3.54
N ASP A 128 10.15 46.14 2.58
CA ASP A 128 9.85 46.59 1.22
C ASP A 128 8.78 47.67 1.18
N THR A 129 7.69 47.43 1.91
CA THR A 129 6.56 48.36 1.97
C THR A 129 6.98 49.69 2.58
N GLN A 130 7.76 49.66 3.67
CA GLN A 130 8.31 50.86 4.29
C GLN A 130 9.25 51.64 3.35
N LEU A 131 10.14 50.94 2.64
CA LEU A 131 11.06 51.59 1.70
C LEU A 131 10.32 52.15 0.48
N LYS A 132 9.29 51.46 -0.01
CA LYS A 132 8.44 51.95 -1.09
C LYS A 132 7.68 53.22 -0.69
N GLU A 133 7.20 53.29 0.55
CA GLU A 133 6.55 54.50 1.10
C GLU A 133 7.52 55.67 1.21
N GLN A 134 8.76 55.42 1.65
CA GLN A 134 9.80 56.45 1.82
C GLN A 134 10.33 56.97 0.48
N PHE A 135 10.64 56.08 -0.46
CA PHE A 135 11.36 56.40 -1.69
C PHE A 135 10.47 56.55 -2.94
N LYS A 136 9.19 56.17 -2.86
CA LYS A 136 8.15 56.36 -3.89
C LYS A 136 8.64 56.03 -5.31
N GLU A 137 8.76 57.03 -6.18
CA GLU A 137 9.17 56.88 -7.59
C GLU A 137 10.59 56.36 -7.78
N ARG A 138 11.47 56.48 -6.76
CA ARG A 138 12.83 55.90 -6.82
C ARG A 138 12.85 54.40 -6.52
N TRP A 139 11.75 53.84 -6.01
CA TRP A 139 11.63 52.43 -5.66
C TRP A 139 10.90 51.65 -6.76
N THR A 140 11.65 51.20 -7.76
CA THR A 140 11.12 50.58 -8.98
C THR A 140 11.21 49.05 -8.99
N ARG A 141 11.64 48.43 -7.88
CA ARG A 141 11.71 46.97 -7.79
C ARG A 141 10.32 46.33 -7.75
N THR A 142 10.24 45.07 -8.20
CA THR A 142 9.04 44.26 -8.04
C THR A 142 8.67 44.16 -6.57
N ALA A 143 7.38 44.35 -6.26
CA ALA A 143 6.89 44.24 -4.89
C ALA A 143 7.17 42.85 -4.33
N SER A 144 7.64 42.80 -3.10
CA SER A 144 8.20 41.56 -2.55
C SER A 144 7.11 40.55 -2.20
N GLY A 145 5.90 41.01 -1.86
CA GLY A 145 4.72 40.15 -1.76
C GLY A 145 4.37 39.42 -3.08
N HIS A 146 4.68 40.01 -4.25
CA HIS A 146 4.51 39.33 -5.53
C HIS A 146 5.62 38.32 -5.79
N LEU A 147 6.87 38.66 -5.47
CA LEU A 147 8.03 37.78 -5.64
C LEU A 147 7.96 36.53 -4.74
N THR A 148 7.48 36.71 -3.51
CA THR A 148 7.41 35.65 -2.49
C THR A 148 6.14 34.79 -2.58
N LYS A 149 5.21 35.11 -3.50
CA LYS A 149 3.94 34.38 -3.63
C LYS A 149 4.09 32.85 -3.76
N PRO A 150 4.98 32.31 -4.62
CA PRO A 150 5.16 30.86 -4.72
C PRO A 150 5.62 30.22 -3.40
N MET A 151 6.49 30.91 -2.64
CA MET A 151 6.98 30.44 -1.34
C MET A 151 5.84 30.44 -0.31
N ARG A 152 4.99 31.47 -0.30
CA ARG A 152 3.81 31.53 0.59
C ARG A 152 2.78 30.43 0.25
N ASP A 153 2.57 30.16 -1.03
CA ASP A 153 1.70 29.06 -1.47
C ASP A 153 2.26 27.71 -0.99
N GLU A 154 3.58 27.52 -1.03
CA GLU A 154 4.24 26.32 -0.52
C GLU A 154 4.14 26.20 1.02
N SER A 155 4.36 27.30 1.75
CA SER A 155 4.15 27.35 3.21
C SER A 155 2.72 26.98 3.59
N GLY A 156 1.72 27.40 2.80
CA GLY A 156 0.33 27.00 2.98
C GLY A 156 0.11 25.49 2.83
N LYS A 157 0.80 24.85 1.88
CA LYS A 157 0.76 23.38 1.71
C LYS A 157 1.38 22.66 2.91
N TYR A 158 2.55 23.10 3.38
CA TYR A 158 3.19 22.49 4.56
C TYR A 158 2.36 22.64 5.82
N LYS A 159 1.69 23.78 6.00
CA LYS A 159 0.74 23.97 7.09
C LYS A 159 -0.40 22.95 7.04
N GLY A 160 -0.99 22.72 5.86
CA GLY A 160 -2.03 21.70 5.68
C GLY A 160 -1.53 20.27 5.96
N ILE A 161 -0.29 19.97 5.60
CA ILE A 161 0.35 18.67 5.91
C ILE A 161 0.54 18.53 7.43
N LEU A 162 1.00 19.58 8.12
CA LEU A 162 1.14 19.58 9.58
C LEU A 162 -0.21 19.38 10.28
N ASP A 163 -1.27 20.07 9.84
CA ASP A 163 -2.62 19.90 10.40
C ASP A 163 -3.14 18.47 10.21
N THR A 164 -2.84 17.85 9.07
CA THR A 164 -3.17 16.45 8.79
C THR A 164 -2.39 15.50 9.71
N ALA A 165 -1.10 15.77 9.92
CA ALA A 165 -0.25 15.01 10.83
C ALA A 165 -0.74 15.09 12.29
N ILE A 166 -1.15 16.28 12.77
CA ILE A 166 -1.74 16.46 14.11
C ILE A 166 -2.95 15.55 14.32
N ASN A 167 -3.80 15.42 13.30
CA ASN A 167 -4.98 14.56 13.39
C ASN A 167 -4.61 13.07 13.37
N ALA A 168 -3.62 12.68 12.56
CA ALA A 168 -3.10 11.31 12.53
C ALA A 168 -2.47 10.92 13.88
N ASP A 169 -1.68 11.81 14.49
CA ASP A 169 -1.05 11.59 15.78
C ASP A 169 -2.09 11.36 16.88
N LYS A 170 -3.19 12.12 16.89
CA LYS A 170 -4.30 11.91 17.83
C LYS A 170 -4.90 10.51 17.71
N ILE A 171 -5.15 10.06 16.48
CA ILE A 171 -5.70 8.71 16.23
C ILE A 171 -4.75 7.63 16.78
N VAL A 172 -3.45 7.81 16.55
CA VAL A 172 -2.42 6.87 17.03
C VAL A 172 -2.31 6.90 18.57
N GLN A 173 -2.35 8.08 19.19
CA GLN A 173 -2.34 8.23 20.65
C GLN A 173 -3.55 7.58 21.31
N ASP A 174 -4.74 7.75 20.74
CA ASP A 174 -5.97 7.14 21.26
C ASP A 174 -5.90 5.60 21.15
N LYS A 175 -5.44 5.07 20.01
CA LYS A 175 -5.20 3.63 19.83
C LYS A 175 -4.19 3.12 20.83
N TYR A 176 -3.07 3.83 21.01
CA TYR A 176 -2.05 3.45 21.99
C TYR A 176 -2.63 3.41 23.42
N ARG A 177 -3.37 4.44 23.82
CA ARG A 177 -3.99 4.52 25.16
C ARG A 177 -4.94 3.35 25.42
N ASN A 178 -5.72 2.94 24.42
CA ASN A 178 -6.67 1.83 24.55
C ASN A 178 -5.96 0.46 24.69
N HIS A 179 -4.80 0.29 24.08
CA HIS A 179 -4.09 -1.00 24.04
C HIS A 179 -2.86 -1.07 24.97
N LYS A 180 -2.46 0.05 25.58
CA LYS A 180 -1.26 0.17 26.43
C LYS A 180 -1.17 -0.92 27.49
N ASN A 181 -2.25 -1.17 28.22
CA ASN A 181 -2.23 -2.13 29.34
C ASN A 181 -1.99 -3.57 28.84
N ALA A 182 -2.55 -3.94 27.69
CA ALA A 182 -2.34 -5.27 27.11
C ALA A 182 -0.91 -5.44 26.58
N ILE A 183 -0.35 -4.41 25.94
CA ILE A 183 1.04 -4.41 25.48
C ILE A 183 2.02 -4.44 26.67
N ALA A 184 1.71 -3.70 27.73
CA ALA A 184 2.49 -3.73 28.97
C ALA A 184 2.45 -5.13 29.62
N LEU A 185 1.32 -5.84 29.54
CA LEU A 185 1.22 -7.21 30.02
C LEU A 185 2.11 -8.16 29.21
N LEU A 186 2.09 -8.07 27.89
CA LEU A 186 2.95 -8.87 27.00
C LEU A 186 4.45 -8.56 27.15
N SER A 187 4.78 -7.34 27.61
CA SER A 187 6.16 -6.92 27.86
C SER A 187 6.76 -7.51 29.16
N LYS A 188 5.93 -8.11 30.02
CA LYS A 188 6.40 -8.68 31.30
C LYS A 188 7.07 -10.05 31.12
N PRO A 189 7.81 -10.54 32.13
CA PRO A 189 8.35 -11.90 32.12
C PRO A 189 7.24 -12.96 32.08
N THR A 190 7.54 -14.12 31.49
CA THR A 190 6.59 -15.23 31.28
C THR A 190 5.75 -15.60 32.51
N HIS A 191 6.38 -15.68 33.68
CA HIS A 191 5.68 -16.05 34.92
C HIS A 191 4.64 -15.01 35.38
N GLU A 192 4.81 -13.73 35.04
CA GLU A 192 3.80 -12.70 35.34
C GLU A 192 2.63 -12.76 34.36
N ILE A 193 2.90 -13.14 33.11
CA ILE A 193 1.86 -13.38 32.10
C ILE A 193 1.01 -14.57 32.53
N GLU A 194 1.63 -15.69 32.95
CA GLU A 194 0.92 -16.87 33.47
C GLU A 194 -0.01 -16.52 34.64
N ARG A 195 0.46 -15.72 35.60
CA ARG A 195 -0.35 -15.30 36.77
C ARG A 195 -1.52 -14.38 36.40
N SER A 196 -1.45 -13.72 35.26
CA SER A 196 -2.50 -12.80 34.80
C SER A 196 -3.65 -13.51 34.08
N LEU A 197 -3.46 -14.78 33.69
CA LEU A 197 -4.47 -15.57 33.01
C LEU A 197 -5.33 -16.36 34.03
N PRO A 198 -6.66 -16.40 33.85
CA PRO A 198 -7.50 -17.32 34.60
C PRO A 198 -7.23 -18.77 34.14
N SER A 199 -7.08 -19.70 35.10
CA SER A 199 -6.96 -21.14 34.79
C SER A 199 -8.29 -21.65 34.21
N GLY A 200 -8.22 -22.21 33.00
CA GLY A 200 -9.36 -22.82 32.32
C GLY A 200 -9.39 -24.33 32.56
N GLY A 201 -10.57 -24.93 32.71
CA GLY A 201 -10.68 -26.39 32.77
C GLY A 201 -10.25 -27.03 31.44
N GLY A 202 -9.09 -27.67 31.42
CA GLY A 202 -8.52 -28.27 30.21
C GLY A 202 -9.41 -29.35 29.58
N GLY A 203 -9.94 -29.08 28.39
CA GLY A 203 -10.63 -30.07 27.57
C GLY A 203 -9.60 -30.82 26.71
N GLY A 204 -9.49 -32.14 26.89
CA GLY A 204 -8.53 -32.98 26.16
C GLY A 204 -8.78 -33.02 24.65
N LEU A 205 -8.17 -32.07 23.92
CA LEU A 205 -8.26 -31.96 22.45
C LEU A 205 -7.08 -32.62 21.72
N ALA A 206 -6.12 -33.20 22.44
CA ALA A 206 -4.81 -33.65 21.97
C ALA A 206 -4.81 -34.75 20.87
N GLY A 207 -5.97 -35.29 20.48
CA GLY A 207 -6.08 -36.41 19.53
C GLY A 207 -7.10 -36.23 18.41
N ASN A 208 -7.79 -35.09 18.32
CA ASN A 208 -8.84 -34.90 17.32
C ASN A 208 -8.23 -34.71 15.91
N PRO A 209 -8.63 -35.48 14.87
CA PRO A 209 -8.13 -35.31 13.51
C PRO A 209 -8.33 -33.88 12.96
N HIS A 210 -9.40 -33.20 13.35
CA HIS A 210 -9.65 -31.80 12.94
C HIS A 210 -8.64 -30.82 13.54
N VAL A 211 -8.03 -31.12 14.69
CA VAL A 211 -6.95 -30.29 15.28
C VAL A 211 -5.67 -30.42 14.46
N LYS A 212 -5.38 -31.60 13.89
CA LYS A 212 -4.23 -31.79 12.99
C LYS A 212 -4.42 -31.03 11.68
N GLU A 213 -5.62 -31.10 11.11
CA GLU A 213 -5.98 -30.39 9.89
C GLU A 213 -5.91 -28.86 10.09
N LEU A 214 -6.42 -28.35 11.21
CA LEU A 214 -6.36 -26.92 11.51
C LEU A 214 -4.93 -26.44 11.80
N LYS A 215 -4.07 -27.27 12.40
CA LYS A 215 -2.63 -26.97 12.54
C LYS A 215 -1.94 -26.83 11.18
N LYS A 216 -2.24 -27.73 10.24
CA LYS A 216 -1.74 -27.62 8.86
C LYS A 216 -2.20 -26.32 8.19
N MET A 217 -3.46 -25.96 8.33
CA MET A 217 -3.98 -24.68 7.81
C MET A 217 -3.30 -23.46 8.46
N MET A 218 -2.92 -23.54 9.74
CA MET A 218 -2.15 -22.47 10.40
C MET A 218 -0.72 -22.35 9.86
N GLU A 219 -0.06 -23.46 9.52
CA GLU A 219 1.25 -23.44 8.85
C GLU A 219 1.17 -22.80 7.47
N GLU A 220 0.13 -23.13 6.70
CA GLU A 220 -0.15 -22.49 5.39
C GLU A 220 -0.39 -20.99 5.54
N VAL A 221 -1.14 -20.57 6.56
CA VAL A 221 -1.39 -19.16 6.87
C VAL A 221 -0.10 -18.39 7.19
N GLU A 222 0.82 -18.97 7.97
CA GLU A 222 2.10 -18.31 8.28
C GLU A 222 3.02 -18.28 7.06
N ALA A 223 3.02 -19.30 6.20
CA ALA A 223 3.72 -19.29 4.92
C ALA A 223 3.22 -18.15 4.03
N ILE A 224 1.90 -17.97 3.92
CA ILE A 224 1.30 -16.89 3.13
C ILE A 224 1.71 -15.51 3.67
N LYS A 225 1.78 -15.32 5.00
CA LYS A 225 2.26 -14.05 5.56
C LYS A 225 3.72 -13.78 5.20
N ALA A 226 4.59 -14.78 5.33
CA ALA A 226 6.00 -14.65 4.97
C ALA A 226 6.17 -14.33 3.48
N GLU A 227 5.40 -14.99 2.61
CA GLU A 227 5.41 -14.71 1.17
C GLU A 227 4.94 -13.28 0.85
N ARG A 228 3.91 -12.78 1.56
CA ARG A 228 3.44 -11.38 1.37
C ARG A 228 4.50 -10.35 1.71
N GLU A 229 5.31 -10.58 2.75
CA GLU A 229 6.44 -9.69 3.10
C GLU A 229 7.53 -9.70 2.00
N VAL A 230 7.79 -10.86 1.41
CA VAL A 230 8.71 -10.99 0.28
C VAL A 230 8.17 -10.22 -0.93
N ILE A 231 6.89 -10.41 -1.29
CA ILE A 231 6.23 -9.70 -2.39
C ILE A 231 6.25 -8.19 -2.16
N GLU A 232 5.94 -7.72 -0.94
CA GLU A 232 6.01 -6.29 -0.60
C GLU A 232 7.43 -5.73 -0.81
N THR A 233 8.46 -6.49 -0.45
CA THR A 233 9.86 -6.09 -0.65
C THR A 233 10.23 -6.07 -2.14
N GLU A 234 9.88 -7.11 -2.90
CA GLU A 234 10.14 -7.20 -4.35
C GLU A 234 9.44 -6.07 -5.13
N LEU A 235 8.20 -5.73 -4.75
CA LEU A 235 7.45 -4.62 -5.35
C LEU A 235 8.14 -3.28 -5.12
N LYS A 236 8.63 -3.01 -3.90
CA LYS A 236 9.36 -1.78 -3.56
C LYS A 236 10.71 -1.68 -4.28
N GLU A 237 11.42 -2.79 -4.38
CA GLU A 237 12.77 -2.82 -4.96
C GLU A 237 12.80 -2.98 -6.48
N SER A 238 11.63 -3.14 -7.11
CA SER A 238 11.50 -3.28 -8.56
C SER A 238 12.16 -2.11 -9.31
N LYS A 239 13.20 -2.44 -10.10
CA LYS A 239 13.92 -1.49 -10.96
C LYS A 239 13.48 -1.66 -12.41
N PHE A 240 13.16 -0.55 -13.06
CA PHE A 240 12.77 -0.53 -14.46
C PHE A 240 13.74 0.34 -15.24
N ASP A 241 14.35 -0.24 -16.29
CA ASP A 241 15.08 0.54 -17.28
C ASP A 241 14.12 1.04 -18.36
N MET A 242 13.39 2.11 -18.04
CA MET A 242 12.47 2.76 -18.99
C MET A 242 13.15 3.83 -19.82
N ALA A 243 14.27 4.39 -19.36
CA ALA A 243 15.02 5.40 -20.09
C ALA A 243 15.50 4.87 -21.44
N GLY A 244 16.08 3.67 -21.48
CA GLY A 244 16.48 3.04 -22.73
C GLY A 244 15.30 2.77 -23.68
N LYS A 245 14.15 2.37 -23.14
CA LYS A 245 12.95 2.06 -23.93
C LYS A 245 12.29 3.30 -24.52
N PHE A 246 12.22 4.39 -23.75
CA PHE A 246 11.71 5.67 -24.24
C PHE A 246 12.65 6.32 -25.24
N MET A 247 13.97 6.21 -25.05
CA MET A 247 14.96 6.67 -26.04
C MET A 247 14.84 5.90 -27.36
N ALA A 248 14.67 4.58 -27.30
CA ALA A 248 14.46 3.75 -28.49
C ALA A 248 13.16 4.09 -29.22
N ALA A 249 12.06 4.30 -28.49
CA ALA A 249 10.78 4.72 -29.06
C ALA A 249 10.86 6.11 -29.71
N LEU A 250 11.55 7.06 -29.06
CA LEU A 250 11.77 8.39 -29.62
C LEU A 250 12.59 8.33 -30.92
N ALA A 251 13.60 7.46 -30.99
CA ALA A 251 14.43 7.30 -32.18
C ALA A 251 13.69 6.62 -33.35
N ALA A 252 12.79 5.68 -33.05
CA ALA A 252 12.05 4.93 -34.07
C ALA A 252 10.84 5.69 -34.63
N ASP A 253 10.00 6.24 -33.74
CA ASP A 253 8.68 6.79 -34.10
C ASP A 253 8.65 8.33 -34.08
N GLY A 254 9.73 8.98 -33.61
CA GLY A 254 9.79 10.43 -33.43
C GLY A 254 8.90 10.97 -32.30
N LEU A 255 8.13 10.10 -31.63
CA LEU A 255 7.22 10.40 -30.54
C LEU A 255 7.33 9.31 -29.47
N VAL A 256 7.20 9.71 -28.20
CA VAL A 256 7.17 8.77 -27.08
C VAL A 256 5.72 8.50 -26.68
N ASN A 257 5.20 7.31 -27.02
CA ASN A 257 3.95 6.82 -26.46
C ASN A 257 4.22 6.22 -25.07
N GLU A 258 4.33 7.11 -24.08
CA GLU A 258 4.60 6.73 -22.69
C GLU A 258 3.55 5.74 -22.16
N GLU A 259 2.26 5.97 -22.44
CA GLU A 259 1.20 5.16 -21.83
C GLU A 259 1.20 3.70 -22.24
N ALA A 260 1.32 3.40 -23.53
CA ALA A 260 1.36 2.02 -24.00
C ALA A 260 2.59 1.27 -23.48
N LEU A 261 3.75 1.94 -23.43
CA LEU A 261 5.01 1.35 -22.97
C LEU A 261 5.00 1.12 -21.46
N SER A 262 4.55 2.12 -20.69
CA SER A 262 4.41 2.03 -19.24
C SER A 262 3.44 0.93 -18.83
N GLN A 263 2.26 0.84 -19.45
CA GLN A 263 1.27 -0.19 -19.14
C GLN A 263 1.76 -1.60 -19.46
N LYS A 264 2.49 -1.77 -20.57
CA LYS A 264 3.06 -3.08 -20.95
C LYS A 264 4.11 -3.57 -19.97
N GLU A 265 4.97 -2.67 -19.50
CA GLU A 265 6.08 -3.00 -18.60
C GLU A 265 5.63 -3.14 -17.15
N LEU A 266 4.82 -2.21 -16.66
CA LEU A 266 4.20 -2.31 -15.34
C LEU A 266 3.27 -3.51 -15.28
N GLY A 267 2.49 -3.75 -16.34
CA GLY A 267 1.58 -4.89 -16.44
C GLY A 267 2.31 -6.23 -16.28
N ARG A 268 3.56 -6.37 -16.75
CA ARG A 268 4.31 -7.63 -16.58
C ARG A 268 4.72 -7.88 -15.13
N CYS A 269 5.23 -6.86 -14.44
CA CYS A 269 5.70 -6.99 -13.06
C CYS A 269 4.55 -7.05 -12.06
N VAL A 270 3.55 -6.19 -12.26
CA VAL A 270 2.36 -6.12 -11.41
C VAL A 270 1.50 -7.35 -11.60
N TRP A 271 1.33 -7.87 -12.83
CA TRP A 271 0.60 -9.11 -13.05
C TRP A 271 1.25 -10.32 -12.41
N ALA A 272 2.58 -10.41 -12.35
CA ALA A 272 3.28 -11.50 -11.66
C ALA A 272 3.00 -11.45 -10.14
N ALA A 273 3.06 -10.26 -9.54
CA ALA A 273 2.71 -10.05 -8.14
C ALA A 273 1.21 -10.27 -7.90
N GLU A 274 0.32 -9.73 -8.74
CA GLU A 274 -1.13 -9.92 -8.67
C GLU A 274 -1.53 -11.38 -8.85
N THR A 275 -0.85 -12.15 -9.71
CA THR A 275 -1.11 -13.58 -9.91
C THR A 275 -0.66 -14.39 -8.70
N ALA A 276 0.47 -14.05 -8.09
CA ALA A 276 0.89 -14.63 -6.82
C ALA A 276 -0.12 -14.31 -5.70
N VAL A 277 -0.54 -13.05 -5.60
CA VAL A 277 -1.53 -12.59 -4.60
C VAL A 277 -2.92 -13.21 -4.86
N CYS A 278 -3.41 -13.26 -6.10
CA CYS A 278 -4.68 -13.92 -6.45
C CYS A 278 -4.63 -15.44 -6.26
N GLY A 279 -3.50 -16.07 -6.55
CA GLY A 279 -3.27 -17.50 -6.26
C GLY A 279 -3.41 -17.76 -4.77
N GLN A 280 -2.71 -17.00 -3.94
CA GLN A 280 -2.82 -17.05 -2.47
C GLN A 280 -4.23 -16.70 -1.97
N LEU A 281 -4.99 -15.83 -2.66
CA LEU A 281 -6.37 -15.52 -2.31
C LEU A 281 -7.32 -16.69 -2.54
N SER A 282 -7.09 -17.48 -3.60
CA SER A 282 -7.85 -18.70 -3.83
C SER A 282 -7.56 -19.76 -2.77
N GLU A 283 -6.31 -19.86 -2.30
CA GLU A 283 -5.91 -20.79 -1.23
C GLU A 283 -6.38 -20.34 0.16
N THR A 284 -6.25 -19.05 0.49
CA THR A 284 -6.77 -18.48 1.75
C THR A 284 -8.31 -18.53 1.82
N GLY A 285 -9.02 -18.35 0.71
CA GLY A 285 -10.49 -18.50 0.66
C GLY A 285 -10.96 -19.94 0.93
N HIS A 286 -10.19 -20.94 0.49
CA HIS A 286 -10.41 -22.34 0.83
C HIS A 286 -10.07 -22.64 2.30
N ALA A 287 -8.98 -22.07 2.84
CA ALA A 287 -8.55 -22.26 4.23
C ALA A 287 -9.43 -21.52 5.26
N ALA A 288 -10.06 -20.39 4.89
CA ALA A 288 -10.91 -19.58 5.76
C ALA A 288 -12.41 -19.96 5.73
N GLY A 289 -12.81 -20.99 4.97
CA GLY A 289 -14.17 -21.52 4.97
C GLY A 289 -15.24 -20.60 4.38
N GLN A 290 -14.92 -19.80 3.36
CA GLN A 290 -15.89 -18.94 2.67
C GLN A 290 -16.13 -19.40 1.23
N ASP A 291 -17.03 -20.37 1.09
CA ASP A 291 -17.65 -20.75 -0.19
C ASP A 291 -18.77 -19.77 -0.63
N THR A 292 -18.81 -18.56 -0.05
CA THR A 292 -19.93 -17.62 -0.23
C THR A 292 -19.61 -16.28 -0.89
N GLU A 293 -18.34 -15.91 -1.11
CA GLU A 293 -17.98 -14.69 -1.88
C GLU A 293 -17.28 -14.99 -3.21
N HIS A 294 -17.18 -16.27 -3.59
CA HIS A 294 -16.53 -16.76 -4.81
C HIS A 294 -17.19 -16.29 -6.14
N LYS A 295 -18.28 -15.51 -6.07
CA LYS A 295 -18.99 -14.97 -7.25
C LYS A 295 -18.57 -13.55 -7.64
N HIS A 296 -17.82 -12.83 -6.81
CA HIS A 296 -17.35 -11.48 -7.17
C HIS A 296 -15.98 -11.48 -7.86
N CYS A 297 -15.08 -12.41 -7.53
CA CYS A 297 -13.71 -12.42 -8.08
C CYS A 297 -13.63 -13.04 -9.49
N VAL A 298 -14.44 -14.07 -9.78
CA VAL A 298 -14.52 -14.67 -11.14
C VAL A 298 -15.08 -13.69 -12.17
N CYS A 299 -15.81 -12.65 -11.75
CA CYS A 299 -16.37 -11.64 -12.64
C CYS A 299 -15.33 -10.61 -13.13
N ALA A 300 -14.22 -10.42 -12.41
CA ALA A 300 -13.20 -9.43 -12.76
C ALA A 300 -12.24 -9.90 -13.88
N VAL A 301 -12.08 -11.21 -14.07
CA VAL A 301 -11.20 -11.78 -15.11
C VAL A 301 -11.90 -11.84 -16.48
N GLN A 302 -13.23 -11.83 -16.52
CA GLN A 302 -14.00 -11.97 -17.77
C GLN A 302 -14.18 -10.67 -18.57
N ILE A 303 -13.79 -9.50 -18.03
CA ILE A 303 -14.11 -8.18 -18.63
C ILE A 303 -12.99 -7.66 -19.56
N ARG A 304 -11.85 -8.35 -19.72
CA ARG A 304 -10.72 -7.88 -20.56
C ARG A 304 -10.45 -8.64 -21.87
N GLU A 305 -11.24 -9.65 -22.25
CA GLU A 305 -11.20 -10.24 -23.60
C GLU A 305 -12.61 -10.46 -24.20
N PRO A 306 -13.07 -9.61 -25.14
CA PRO A 306 -14.33 -9.83 -25.83
C PRO A 306 -14.09 -10.79 -26.99
N GLY A 307 -14.14 -12.11 -26.76
CA GLY A 307 -13.80 -13.03 -27.85
C GLY A 307 -14.18 -14.50 -27.76
N ARG A 308 -14.76 -15.00 -26.66
CA ARG A 308 -15.26 -16.39 -26.61
C ARG A 308 -16.40 -16.52 -25.60
N GLY A 309 -17.63 -16.53 -26.11
CA GLY A 309 -18.83 -16.70 -25.30
C GLY A 309 -19.02 -18.17 -24.88
N PRO A 310 -19.48 -18.45 -23.66
CA PRO A 310 -20.02 -19.75 -23.31
C PRO A 310 -21.51 -19.81 -23.70
N GLU A 311 -21.90 -20.92 -24.29
CA GLU A 311 -23.25 -21.18 -24.79
C GLU A 311 -24.32 -21.09 -23.68
N ARG A 312 -25.53 -20.70 -24.11
CA ARG A 312 -26.67 -20.24 -23.32
C ARG A 312 -27.22 -21.30 -22.37
N GLY A 313 -27.36 -20.95 -21.09
CA GLY A 313 -28.29 -21.56 -20.15
C GLY A 313 -29.12 -20.46 -19.47
N HIS A 314 -30.39 -20.34 -19.86
CA HIS A 314 -31.34 -19.33 -19.38
C HIS A 314 -31.88 -19.76 -17.99
N VAL A 315 -31.73 -18.91 -16.98
CA VAL A 315 -32.40 -19.05 -15.68
C VAL A 315 -33.13 -17.74 -15.39
N GLU A 316 -34.45 -17.74 -15.56
CA GLU A 316 -35.33 -16.68 -15.08
C GLU A 316 -35.57 -16.82 -13.58
N ARG A 317 -35.45 -15.70 -12.86
CA ARG A 317 -35.81 -15.58 -11.44
C ARG A 317 -37.33 -15.40 -11.32
N SER A 318 -37.99 -16.35 -10.68
CA SER A 318 -39.30 -16.14 -10.06
C SER A 318 -39.30 -16.80 -8.69
N GLY A 319 -39.63 -16.01 -7.65
CA GLY A 319 -40.19 -16.46 -6.37
C GLY A 319 -39.41 -17.47 -5.53
N SER A 320 -39.08 -17.07 -4.29
CA SER A 320 -38.60 -17.88 -3.16
C SER A 320 -38.94 -19.39 -3.21
N GLY A 321 -37.94 -20.22 -3.53
CA GLY A 321 -37.98 -21.67 -3.29
C GLY A 321 -37.17 -22.50 -4.30
N LEU A 322 -36.07 -23.12 -3.85
CA LEU A 322 -35.29 -24.08 -4.65
C LEU A 322 -36.01 -25.43 -4.68
N ARG A 323 -36.44 -25.87 -5.87
CA ARG A 323 -36.91 -27.24 -6.12
C ARG A 323 -36.12 -27.82 -7.29
N TRP A 324 -35.35 -28.88 -7.03
CA TRP A 324 -34.64 -29.67 -8.04
C TRP A 324 -35.60 -30.67 -8.68
N LEU A 325 -35.66 -30.72 -10.01
CA LEU A 325 -36.35 -31.80 -10.75
C LEU A 325 -35.36 -32.46 -11.72
N HIS A 326 -35.25 -33.78 -11.63
CA HIS A 326 -34.42 -34.62 -12.51
C HIS A 326 -34.92 -34.56 -13.96
N GLY A 327 -34.01 -34.30 -14.90
CA GLY A 327 -34.29 -34.31 -16.34
C GLY A 327 -34.39 -35.74 -16.91
N ALA A 328 -35.53 -36.07 -17.51
CA ALA A 328 -35.68 -37.21 -18.40
C ALA A 328 -35.47 -36.74 -19.85
N GLN A 329 -34.55 -37.40 -20.56
CA GLN A 329 -34.22 -37.16 -21.96
C GLN A 329 -35.39 -37.54 -22.89
N GLY A 330 -35.89 -36.58 -23.67
CA GLY A 330 -36.78 -36.81 -24.81
C GLY A 330 -36.01 -36.74 -26.12
N LYS A 331 -35.79 -37.91 -26.76
CA LYS A 331 -35.22 -38.06 -28.10
C LYS A 331 -36.31 -37.84 -29.15
N SER A 332 -35.98 -37.05 -30.17
CA SER A 332 -36.78 -36.72 -31.37
C SER A 332 -37.17 -37.93 -32.23
N ARG A 333 -38.38 -37.85 -32.84
CA ARG A 333 -38.87 -38.34 -34.15
C ARG A 333 -40.35 -37.89 -34.22
N GLY A 334 -40.94 -37.23 -35.23
CA GLY A 334 -40.70 -37.12 -36.66
C GLY A 334 -41.97 -37.62 -37.39
N GLY A 335 -42.71 -36.72 -38.07
CA GLY A 335 -43.91 -37.00 -38.90
C GLY A 335 -45.21 -37.16 -38.09
N ASN A 336 -46.34 -36.55 -38.43
CA ASN A 336 -46.91 -36.14 -39.72
C ASN A 336 -47.67 -34.81 -39.55
#